data_AF-A0A965DL05-F1
#
_entry.id   AF-A0A965DL05-F1
#
_cell.length_a   1.000
_cell.length_b   1.000
_cell.length_c   1.000
_cell.angle_alpha   90.00
_cell.angle_beta   90.00
_cell.angle_gamma   90.00
#
_symmetry.space_group_name_H-M   'P 1'
#
loop_
_entity.id
_entity.type
_entity.pdbx_description
1 polymer ?
#
loop_
_entity_poly.entity_id
_entity_poly.type
_entity_poly.pdbx_seq_one_letter_code
_entity_poly.pdbx_strand_id
1 'polypeptide(L)'
;MEFFDLRPEHSLESLEAKSKEKTQLILKHSTRCIVSSMALRGLHQCDADADCWVLDLLSHRELSNEIARRYNIVHQSPQIIILHNGKAQSHASHEGITCEFIKSAYAE
;
A
#
# COMPACT_ATOMS: atom_id res chain seq x y z
N MET A 1 4.14 12.86 1.64
CA MET A 1 3.20 11.77 1.33
C MET A 1 1.78 12.26 1.50
N GLU A 2 0.91 11.97 0.53
CA GLU A 2 -0.54 12.23 0.62
C GLU A 2 -1.27 10.91 0.90
N PHE A 3 -2.41 10.94 1.59
CA PHE A 3 -3.19 9.75 1.96
C PHE A 3 -4.59 9.79 1.35
N PHE A 4 -5.02 8.66 0.78
CA PHE A 4 -6.30 8.50 0.09
C PHE A 4 -6.99 7.21 0.56
N ASP A 5 -8.32 7.21 0.60
CA ASP A 5 -9.08 5.97 0.79
C ASP A 5 -9.09 5.15 -0.50
N LEU A 6 -8.68 3.89 -0.44
CA LEU A 6 -8.86 2.95 -1.54
C LEU A 6 -10.22 2.28 -1.44
N ARG A 7 -11.02 2.46 -2.50
CA ARG A 7 -12.40 1.95 -2.59
C ARG A 7 -12.65 1.24 -3.93
N PRO A 8 -13.68 0.39 -4.05
CA PRO A 8 -13.95 -0.39 -5.27
C PRO A 8 -14.13 0.41 -6.56
N GLU A 9 -14.53 1.68 -6.48
CA GLU A 9 -14.63 2.58 -7.64
C GLU A 9 -13.27 2.98 -8.23
N HIS A 10 -12.17 2.80 -7.48
CA HIS A 10 -10.83 3.10 -7.94
C HIS A 10 -10.25 1.93 -8.73
N SER A 11 -9.84 2.19 -9.97
CA SER A 11 -9.17 1.18 -10.78
C SER A 11 -7.69 1.01 -10.37
N LEU A 12 -7.27 -0.25 -10.18
CA LEU A 12 -5.85 -0.59 -9.95
C LEU A 12 -4.98 -0.22 -11.15
N GLU A 13 -5.53 -0.24 -12.37
CA GLU A 13 -4.83 0.21 -13.59
C GLU A 13 -4.49 1.69 -13.55
N SER A 14 -5.38 2.50 -12.97
CA SER A 14 -5.12 3.93 -12.78
C SER A 14 -4.03 4.17 -11.75
N LEU A 15 -3.97 3.37 -10.67
CA LEU A 15 -2.87 3.43 -9.70
C LEU A 15 -1.54 3.01 -10.33
N GLU A 16 -1.54 1.95 -11.15
CA GLU A 16 -0.36 1.55 -11.91
C GLU A 16 0.09 2.66 -12.88
N ALA A 17 -0.83 3.29 -13.61
CA ALA A 17 -0.49 4.41 -14.48
C ALA A 17 0.14 5.58 -13.71
N LYS A 18 -0.48 5.99 -12.58
CA LYS A 18 0.05 7.06 -11.70
C LYS A 18 1.43 6.71 -11.14
N SER A 19 1.71 5.43 -10.89
CA SER A 19 3.01 4.98 -10.40
C SER A 19 4.19 5.22 -11.34
N LYS A 20 3.93 5.59 -12.61
CA LYS A 20 4.96 6.04 -13.56
C LYS A 20 5.41 7.48 -13.35
N GLU A 21 4.57 8.30 -12.71
CA GLU A 21 4.86 9.71 -12.42
C GLU A 21 5.31 9.88 -10.97
N LYS A 22 4.66 9.18 -10.04
CA LYS A 22 4.95 9.24 -8.61
C LYS A 22 4.64 7.90 -7.96
N THR A 23 5.54 7.39 -7.11
CA THR A 23 5.35 6.11 -6.41
C THR A 23 3.99 6.05 -5.71
N GLN A 24 3.26 4.94 -5.91
CA GLN A 24 1.96 4.71 -5.28
C GLN A 24 2.09 3.56 -4.29
N LEU A 25 1.63 3.75 -3.07
CA LEU A 25 1.61 2.75 -2.01
C LEU A 25 0.18 2.29 -1.80
N ILE A 26 -0.03 1.00 -1.59
CA ILE A 26 -1.31 0.44 -1.15
C ILE A 26 -1.10 -0.15 0.24
N LEU A 27 -1.76 0.41 1.26
CA LEU A 27 -1.80 -0.15 2.59
C LEU A 27 -3.09 -0.94 2.80
N LYS A 28 -2.98 -2.26 2.94
CA LYS A 28 -4.08 -3.09 3.45
C LYS A 28 -4.13 -2.92 4.96
N HIS A 29 -5.12 -2.15 5.41
CA HIS A 29 -5.33 -1.81 6.81
C HIS A 29 -6.51 -2.61 7.38
N SER A 30 -6.31 -3.23 8.54
CA SER A 30 -7.38 -3.81 9.35
C SER A 30 -7.65 -2.91 10.53
N THR A 31 -8.83 -2.28 10.55
CA THR A 31 -9.25 -1.32 11.58
C THR A 31 -9.38 -1.93 12.98
N ARG A 32 -9.39 -3.26 13.08
CA ARG A 32 -9.48 -4.01 14.35
C ARG A 32 -8.14 -4.57 14.84
N CYS A 33 -7.04 -4.24 14.16
CA CYS A 33 -5.73 -4.80 14.44
C CYS A 33 -4.75 -3.70 14.90
N ILE A 34 -4.31 -3.76 16.15
CA ILE A 34 -3.45 -2.71 16.74
C ILE A 34 -2.15 -2.50 15.95
N VAL A 35 -1.51 -3.58 15.48
CA VAL A 35 -0.29 -3.48 14.67
C VAL A 35 -0.57 -2.82 13.31
N SER A 36 -1.78 -2.94 12.78
CA SER A 36 -2.19 -2.25 11.57
C SER A 36 -2.37 -0.75 11.78
N SER A 37 -2.96 -0.36 12.91
CA SER A 37 -3.08 1.05 13.30
C SER A 37 -1.70 1.68 13.58
N MET A 38 -0.78 0.92 14.18
CA MET A 38 0.61 1.36 14.38
C MET A 38 1.35 1.56 13.06
N ALA A 39 1.21 0.62 12.11
CA ALA A 39 1.78 0.76 10.78
C ALA A 39 1.27 2.02 10.06
N LEU A 40 -0.05 2.26 10.04
CA LEU A 40 -0.64 3.46 9.46
C LEU A 40 -0.12 4.75 10.12
N ARG A 41 -0.02 4.77 11.46
CA ARG A 41 0.56 5.92 12.19
C ARG A 41 2.04 6.13 11.87
N GLY A 42 2.80 5.06 11.66
CA GLY A 42 4.20 5.13 11.23
C GLY A 42 4.33 5.75 9.83
N LEU A 43 3.43 5.40 8.91
CA LEU A 43 3.41 5.97 7.56
C LEU A 43 3.13 7.47 7.56
N HIS A 44 2.22 7.96 8.41
CA HIS A 44 1.96 9.41 8.52
C HIS A 44 3.21 10.21 8.95
N GLN A 45 4.18 9.56 9.60
CA GLN A 45 5.45 10.18 10.00
C GLN A 45 6.57 9.92 8.97
N CYS A 46 6.30 9.13 7.93
CA CYS A 46 7.28 8.82 6.91
C CYS A 46 7.34 9.93 5.85
N ASP A 47 8.48 10.59 5.77
CA ASP A 47 8.75 11.59 4.75
C ASP A 47 9.20 10.93 3.44
N ALA A 48 8.27 10.25 2.76
CA ALA A 48 8.49 9.62 1.46
C ALA A 48 7.72 10.37 0.36
N ASP A 49 8.36 10.52 -0.80
CA ASP A 49 7.73 11.07 -2.00
C ASP A 49 6.87 10.00 -2.70
N ALA A 50 5.70 9.76 -2.12
CA ALA A 50 4.73 8.78 -2.59
C ALA A 50 3.31 9.21 -2.22
N ASP A 51 2.33 8.59 -2.87
CA ASP A 51 0.91 8.66 -2.50
C ASP A 51 0.49 7.34 -1.86
N CYS A 52 -0.20 7.38 -0.71
CA CYS A 52 -0.61 6.21 0.03
C CYS A 52 -2.13 5.99 -0.04
N TRP A 53 -2.54 4.85 -0.59
CA TRP A 53 -3.91 4.40 -0.70
C TRP A 53 -4.21 3.41 0.42
N VAL A 54 -5.05 3.81 1.36
CA VAL A 54 -5.42 3.01 2.52
C VAL A 54 -6.69 2.23 2.21
N LEU A 55 -6.57 0.91 2.17
CA LEU A 55 -7.70 -0.01 2.00
C LEU A 55 -8.16 -0.51 3.37
N ASP A 56 -9.39 -0.20 3.76
CA ASP A 56 -10.06 -0.95 4.82
C ASP A 56 -10.42 -2.34 4.30
N LEU A 57 -9.56 -3.31 4.60
CA LEU A 57 -9.73 -4.67 4.10
C LEU A 57 -10.92 -5.40 4.72
N LEU A 58 -11.41 -4.97 5.89
CA LEU A 58 -12.58 -5.59 6.51
C LEU A 58 -13.86 -5.21 5.76
N SER A 59 -13.91 -3.97 5.28
CA SER A 59 -15.00 -3.43 4.46
C SER A 59 -14.89 -3.85 2.98
N HIS A 60 -13.67 -4.08 2.48
CA HIS A 60 -13.40 -4.31 1.05
C HIS A 60 -12.56 -5.57 0.79
N ARG A 61 -13.02 -6.73 1.29
CA ARG A 61 -12.32 -8.02 1.16
C ARG A 61 -12.06 -8.43 -0.30
N GLU A 62 -13.02 -8.20 -1.18
CA GLU A 62 -12.90 -8.54 -2.61
C GLU A 62 -11.78 -7.73 -3.28
N LEU A 63 -11.70 -6.43 -3.01
CA LEU A 63 -10.63 -5.58 -3.53
C LEU A 63 -9.26 -5.98 -2.95
N SER A 64 -9.21 -6.33 -1.66
CA SER A 64 -8.00 -6.83 -1.01
C SER A 64 -7.49 -8.14 -1.63
N ASN A 65 -8.41 -9.06 -1.97
CA ASN A 65 -8.12 -10.31 -2.66
C ASN A 65 -7.68 -10.06 -4.11
N GLU A 66 -8.32 -9.11 -4.80
CA GLU A 66 -7.95 -8.74 -6.15
C GLU A 66 -6.53 -8.18 -6.23
N ILE A 67 -6.15 -7.29 -5.30
CA ILE A 67 -4.78 -6.78 -5.18
C ILE A 67 -3.78 -7.93 -4.96
N ALA A 68 -4.13 -8.91 -4.13
CA ALA A 68 -3.28 -10.09 -3.90
C ALA A 68 -3.10 -10.92 -5.18
N ARG A 69 -4.19 -11.18 -5.93
CA ARG A 69 -4.16 -11.91 -7.20
C ARG A 69 -3.39 -11.15 -8.29
N ARG A 70 -3.72 -9.88 -8.50
CA ARG A 70 -3.13 -9.03 -9.56
C ARG A 70 -1.62 -8.93 -9.45
N TYR A 71 -1.11 -8.77 -8.24
CA TYR A 71 0.33 -8.65 -7.99
C TYR A 71 1.02 -9.97 -7.64
N ASN A 72 0.28 -11.08 -7.61
CA ASN A 72 0.77 -12.40 -7.21
C ASN A 72 1.46 -12.39 -5.82
N ILE A 73 0.84 -11.70 -4.86
CA ILE A 73 1.34 -11.52 -3.49
C ILE A 73 0.40 -12.21 -2.52
N VAL A 74 0.94 -12.97 -1.55
CA VAL A 74 0.15 -13.58 -0.49
C VAL A 74 -0.49 -12.49 0.37
N HIS A 75 -1.79 -12.60 0.61
CA HIS A 75 -2.53 -11.66 1.45
C HIS A 75 -1.99 -11.65 2.89
N GLN A 76 -1.73 -10.46 3.42
CA GLN A 76 -1.32 -10.20 4.80
C GLN A 76 -2.02 -8.92 5.33
N SER A 77 -2.04 -8.73 6.65
CA SER A 77 -2.54 -7.51 7.28
C SER A 77 -1.84 -7.22 8.62
N PRO A 78 -1.25 -6.03 8.83
CA PRO A 78 -1.06 -4.97 7.83
C PRO A 78 -0.12 -5.41 6.72
N GLN A 79 -0.35 -4.93 5.50
CA GLN A 79 0.52 -5.17 4.36
C GLN A 79 0.61 -3.91 3.51
N ILE A 80 1.82 -3.50 3.15
CA ILE A 80 2.08 -2.44 2.19
C ILE A 80 2.54 -3.04 0.87
N ILE A 81 2.00 -2.56 -0.25
CA ILE A 81 2.44 -2.88 -1.60
C ILE A 81 2.95 -1.59 -2.25
N ILE A 82 4.13 -1.65 -2.85
CA ILE A 82 4.79 -0.51 -3.48
C ILE A 82 4.68 -0.65 -4.99
N LEU A 83 3.92 0.25 -5.61
CA LEU A 83 3.80 0.37 -7.04
C LEU A 83 4.74 1.47 -7.53
N HIS A 84 5.62 1.10 -8.44
CA HIS A 84 6.57 2.02 -9.05
C HIS A 84 6.78 1.63 -10.51
N ASN A 85 6.76 2.61 -11.41
CA ASN A 85 6.88 2.45 -12.85
C ASN A 85 5.88 1.42 -13.46
N GLY A 86 4.63 1.45 -13.01
CA GLY A 86 3.53 0.64 -13.53
C GLY A 86 3.45 -0.78 -12.98
N LYS A 87 4.26 -1.16 -11.99
CA LYS A 87 4.33 -2.52 -11.47
C LYS A 87 4.48 -2.52 -9.95
N ALA A 88 4.02 -3.59 -9.30
CA ALA A 88 4.37 -3.86 -7.91
C ALA A 88 5.84 -4.28 -7.83
N GLN A 89 6.68 -3.43 -7.23
CA GLN A 89 8.12 -3.70 -7.09
C GLN A 89 8.44 -4.45 -5.80
N SER A 90 7.78 -4.09 -4.70
CA SER A 90 8.03 -4.70 -3.40
C SER A 90 6.80 -4.66 -2.50
N HIS A 91 6.83 -5.44 -1.44
CA HIS A 91 5.80 -5.45 -0.41
C HIS A 91 6.39 -5.83 0.94
N ALA A 92 5.82 -5.30 2.01
CA ALA A 92 6.15 -5.68 3.39
C ALA A 92 4.88 -5.84 4.21
N SER A 93 5.01 -6.47 5.38
CA SER A 93 3.90 -6.67 6.31
C SER A 93 4.35 -6.49 7.75
N HIS A 94 3.42 -6.22 8.65
CA HIS A 94 3.68 -6.09 10.10
C HIS A 94 4.84 -5.12 10.39
N GLU A 95 5.86 -5.59 11.11
CA GLU A 95 7.03 -4.80 11.52
C GLU A 95 7.97 -4.47 10.36
N GLY A 96 7.81 -5.14 9.20
CA GLY A 96 8.57 -4.82 7.99
C GLY A 96 8.08 -3.54 7.30
N ILE A 97 6.93 -2.99 7.70
CA ILE A 97 6.43 -1.72 7.15
C ILE A 97 7.17 -0.57 7.83
N THR A 98 8.34 -0.22 7.30
CA THR A 98 9.17 0.87 7.80
C THR A 98 9.33 1.96 6.75
N CYS A 99 9.58 3.19 7.19
CA CYS A 99 9.87 4.30 6.26
C CYS A 99 11.14 4.04 5.44
N GLU A 100 12.13 3.39 6.05
CA GLU A 100 13.37 2.99 5.38
C GLU A 100 13.12 1.96 4.27
N PHE A 101 12.31 0.94 4.54
CA PHE A 101 11.90 -0.05 3.52
C PHE A 101 11.17 0.60 2.35
N ILE A 102 10.29 1.56 2.64
CA ILE A 102 9.53 2.27 1.60
C ILE A 102 10.49 3.06 0.73
N LYS A 103 11.36 3.88 1.33
CA LYS A 103 12.32 4.70 0.57
C LYS A 103 13.30 3.85 -0.25
N SER A 104 13.75 2.72 0.28
CA SER A 104 14.70 1.85 -0.42
C SER A 104 14.05 1.07 -1.58
N ALA A 105 12.73 0.91 -1.58
CA ALA A 105 12.03 0.16 -2.61
C ALA A 105 12.01 0.84 -3.99
N TYR A 106 12.20 2.16 -4.04
CA TYR A 106 12.21 2.95 -5.27
C TYR A 106 13.33 4.01 -5.29
N ALA A 107 14.34 3.85 -4.41
CA ALA A 107 15.58 4.59 -4.53
C ALA A 107 16.35 4.04 -5.74
N GLU A 108 16.50 4.87 -6.78
CA GLU A 108 17.44 4.64 -7.89
C GLU A 108 18.89 4.77 -7.43
#